data_AF-A0A953ADT1-F1
#
_entry.id   AF-A0A953ADT1-F1
#
_cell.length_a   1.000
_cell.length_b   1.000
_cell.length_c   1.000
_cell.angle_alpha   90.00
_cell.angle_beta   90.00
_cell.angle_gamma   90.00
#
_symmetry.space_group_name_H-M   'P 1'
#
loop_
_entity.id
_entity.type
_entity.pdbx_description
1 polymer ?
#
loop_
_entity_poly.entity_id
_entity_poly.type
_entity_poly.pdbx_seq_one_letter_code
_entity_poly.pdbx_strand_id
1 'polypeptide(L)'
;MSQTVNSGTVPARPLRRSLGPARANPDDPPVQPPPRGRYGPLPGPRYLGIPGRAAIVQGQVLLVALIVIVQLWLVTDALYELLSGRTSLLPWLALVSLLGFGLVLLITLWPRRQLAEE
;
A
#
# COMPACT_ATOMS: atom_id res chain seq x y z
N MET A 1 70.93 -11.52 -2.37
CA MET A 1 71.06 -10.05 -2.38
C MET A 1 70.52 -9.55 -3.71
N SER A 2 69.59 -8.63 -3.86
CA SER A 2 68.63 -7.95 -2.97
C SER A 2 67.57 -7.36 -3.91
N GLN A 3 66.32 -7.30 -3.45
CA GLN A 3 65.26 -6.50 -4.08
C GLN A 3 65.67 -5.02 -4.15
N THR A 4 65.22 -4.30 -5.18
CA THR A 4 64.63 -2.96 -4.99
C THR A 4 63.69 -2.61 -6.14
N VAL A 5 62.41 -2.62 -5.79
CA VAL A 5 61.29 -1.94 -6.44
C VAL A 5 61.40 -0.43 -6.17
N ASN A 6 60.71 0.38 -7.01
CA ASN A 6 60.47 1.84 -6.97
C ASN A 6 61.36 2.66 -7.92
N SER A 7 60.86 3.65 -8.67
CA SER A 7 59.60 4.40 -8.57
C SER A 7 59.44 5.25 -9.82
N GLY A 8 58.39 5.00 -10.61
CA GLY A 8 57.94 5.89 -11.68
C GLY A 8 56.73 6.67 -11.22
N THR A 9 56.97 7.83 -10.61
CA THR A 9 55.93 8.75 -10.12
C THR A 9 55.18 9.34 -11.30
N VAL A 10 53.97 8.84 -11.57
CA VAL A 10 53.04 9.44 -12.55
C VAL A 10 52.65 10.83 -12.05
N PRO A 11 52.85 11.92 -12.81
CA PRO A 11 52.36 13.22 -12.39
C PRO A 11 50.83 13.22 -12.45
N ALA A 12 50.21 13.30 -11.27
CA ALA A 12 48.78 13.50 -11.13
C ALA A 12 48.39 14.79 -11.85
N ARG A 13 47.65 14.64 -12.95
CA ARG A 13 47.03 15.72 -13.70
C ARG A 13 46.11 16.48 -12.74
N PRO A 14 46.27 17.79 -12.50
CA PRO A 14 45.31 18.51 -11.69
C PRO A 14 44.01 18.59 -12.48
N LEU A 15 43.00 17.84 -12.05
CA LEU A 15 41.61 18.03 -12.46
C LEU A 15 41.17 19.39 -11.91
N ARG A 16 41.49 20.43 -12.67
CA ARG A 16 40.99 21.79 -12.47
C ARG A 16 39.48 21.73 -12.70
N ARG A 17 38.73 21.50 -11.62
CA ARG A 17 37.27 21.47 -11.61
C ARG A 17 36.78 22.88 -11.91
N SER A 18 36.69 23.23 -13.18
CA SER A 18 35.95 24.42 -13.62
C SER A 18 34.47 24.15 -13.36
N LEU A 19 33.95 24.63 -12.24
CA LEU A 19 32.52 24.87 -12.08
C LEU A 19 32.14 26.01 -13.04
N GLY A 20 32.01 25.69 -14.33
CA GLY A 20 31.18 26.47 -15.24
C GLY A 20 29.81 25.80 -15.32
N PRO A 21 28.72 26.55 -15.56
CA PRO A 21 27.42 25.93 -15.81
C PRO A 21 27.54 24.97 -17.00
N ALA A 22 27.13 23.72 -16.81
CA ALA A 22 27.17 22.69 -17.85
C ALA A 22 26.34 23.16 -19.06
N ARG A 23 27.02 23.72 -20.07
CA ARG A 23 26.41 24.09 -21.34
C ARG A 23 26.21 22.78 -22.11
N ALA A 24 24.96 22.47 -22.44
CA ALA A 24 24.63 21.27 -23.21
C ALA A 24 25.44 21.24 -24.52
N ASN A 25 25.91 20.05 -24.90
CA ASN A 25 26.67 19.84 -26.12
C ASN A 25 25.74 20.14 -27.32
N PRO A 26 26.10 21.08 -28.22
CA PRO A 26 25.22 21.50 -29.32
C PRO A 26 24.93 20.39 -30.34
N ASP A 27 25.74 19.33 -30.35
CA ASP A 27 25.56 18.16 -31.22
C ASP A 27 24.66 17.07 -30.60
N ASP A 28 24.18 17.25 -29.37
CA ASP A 28 23.29 16.27 -28.75
C ASP A 28 21.90 16.33 -29.41
N PRO A 29 21.35 15.20 -29.88
CA PRO A 29 19.99 15.17 -30.41
C PRO A 29 18.99 15.59 -29.33
N PRO A 30 17.85 16.19 -29.69
CA PRO A 30 16.86 16.66 -28.71
C PRO A 30 16.35 15.48 -27.88
N VAL A 31 16.86 15.35 -26.66
CA VAL A 31 16.46 14.31 -25.71
C VAL A 31 15.05 14.63 -25.24
N GLN A 32 14.10 13.74 -25.50
CA GLN A 32 12.76 13.89 -24.94
C GLN A 32 12.83 13.83 -23.42
N PRO A 33 12.28 14.83 -22.70
CA PRO A 33 12.32 14.82 -21.25
C PRO A 33 11.49 13.64 -20.71
N PRO A 34 11.94 12.98 -19.63
CA PRO A 34 11.18 11.90 -19.01
C PRO A 34 9.80 12.38 -18.56
N PRO A 35 8.78 11.50 -18.56
CA PRO A 35 7.42 11.85 -18.19
C PRO A 35 7.36 12.51 -16.80
N ARG A 36 6.82 13.73 -16.74
CA ARG A 36 6.76 14.55 -15.53
C ARG A 36 5.64 14.09 -14.59
N GLY A 37 5.90 14.13 -13.28
CA GLY A 37 4.89 13.92 -12.23
C GLY A 37 3.92 15.10 -12.10
N ARG A 38 2.77 14.89 -11.44
CA ARG A 38 1.65 15.86 -11.37
C ARG A 38 1.99 17.17 -10.64
N TYR A 39 2.97 17.15 -9.72
CA TYR A 39 3.38 18.33 -8.94
C TYR A 39 4.89 18.31 -8.72
N GLY A 40 5.67 18.84 -9.67
CA GLY A 40 7.08 19.15 -9.42
C GLY A 40 7.98 19.01 -10.65
N PRO A 41 9.11 19.74 -10.67
CA PRO A 41 10.08 19.71 -11.76
C PRO A 41 10.99 18.46 -11.75
N LEU A 42 10.93 17.61 -10.71
CA LEU A 42 11.69 16.37 -10.65
C LEU A 42 10.92 15.19 -11.28
N PRO A 43 11.61 14.28 -12.00
CA PRO A 43 11.06 13.00 -12.43
C PRO A 43 10.89 12.10 -11.20
N GLY A 44 9.80 12.31 -10.46
CA GLY A 44 9.40 11.45 -9.34
C GLY A 44 8.51 10.31 -9.84
N PRO A 45 8.61 9.10 -9.27
CA PRO A 45 7.67 8.03 -9.53
C PRO A 45 6.22 8.51 -9.32
N ARG A 46 5.30 8.08 -10.19
CA ARG A 46 3.87 8.36 -10.02
C ARG A 46 3.36 7.61 -8.78
N TYR A 47 3.44 8.23 -7.60
CA TYR A 47 2.82 7.71 -6.37
C TYR A 47 1.33 8.08 -6.23
N LEU A 48 0.72 8.71 -7.24
CA LEU A 48 -0.69 9.11 -7.20
C LEU A 48 -1.57 8.18 -8.04
N GLY A 49 -2.33 7.32 -7.36
CA GLY A 49 -3.55 6.72 -7.92
C GLY A 49 -4.16 5.57 -7.13
N ILE A 50 -3.35 4.75 -6.47
CA ILE A 50 -3.82 3.44 -5.95
C ILE A 50 -3.70 3.22 -4.43
N PRO A 51 -2.84 3.89 -3.63
CA PRO A 51 -2.66 3.49 -2.22
C PRO A 51 -3.90 3.74 -1.36
N GLY A 52 -4.63 4.83 -1.59
CA GLY A 52 -5.84 5.14 -0.81
C GLY A 52 -6.96 4.12 -1.02
N ARG A 53 -7.25 3.76 -2.28
CA ARG A 53 -8.29 2.77 -2.59
C ARG A 53 -7.89 1.37 -2.13
N ALA A 54 -6.62 0.99 -2.30
CA ALA A 54 -6.12 -0.30 -1.81
C ALA A 54 -6.16 -0.38 -0.27
N ALA A 55 -5.78 0.67 0.44
CA ALA A 55 -5.85 0.73 1.90
C ALA A 55 -7.30 0.64 2.41
N ILE A 56 -8.25 1.31 1.73
CA ILE A 56 -9.69 1.22 2.07
C ILE A 56 -10.20 -0.20 1.86
N VAL A 57 -9.92 -0.81 0.70
CA VAL A 57 -10.33 -2.19 0.41
C VAL A 57 -9.70 -3.17 1.41
N GLN A 58 -8.43 -2.98 1.75
CA GLN A 58 -7.74 -3.81 2.74
C GLN A 58 -8.38 -3.67 4.14
N GLY A 59 -8.73 -2.46 4.55
CA GLY A 59 -9.47 -2.21 5.79
C GLY A 59 -10.85 -2.86 5.79
N GLN A 60 -11.59 -2.79 4.68
CA GLN A 60 -12.87 -3.47 4.51
C GLN A 60 -12.71 -4.99 4.62
N VAL A 61 -11.74 -5.58 3.92
CA VAL A 61 -11.47 -7.03 3.96
C VAL A 61 -11.13 -7.48 5.37
N LEU A 62 -10.27 -6.73 6.08
CA LEU A 62 -9.91 -7.02 7.47
C LEU A 62 -11.15 -7.00 8.38
N LEU A 63 -11.97 -5.97 8.25
CA LEU A 63 -13.16 -5.79 9.08
C LEU A 63 -14.21 -6.88 8.80
N VAL A 64 -14.44 -7.20 7.53
CA VAL A 64 -15.31 -8.32 7.13
C VAL A 64 -14.78 -9.65 7.67
N ALA A 65 -13.48 -9.93 7.54
CA ALA A 65 -12.88 -11.14 8.07
C ALA A 65 -13.06 -11.26 9.59
N LEU A 66 -12.85 -10.16 10.33
CA LEU A 66 -13.04 -10.13 11.78
C LEU A 66 -14.50 -10.40 12.17
N ILE A 67 -15.47 -9.82 11.46
CA ILE A 67 -16.88 -10.10 11.72
C ILE A 67 -17.22 -11.57 11.41
N VAL A 68 -16.68 -12.14 10.32
CA VAL A 68 -16.89 -13.57 9.99
C VAL A 68 -16.36 -14.47 11.10
N ILE A 69 -15.19 -14.16 11.69
CA ILE A 69 -14.64 -14.91 12.83
C ILE A 69 -15.59 -14.82 14.03
N VAL A 70 -16.06 -13.62 14.37
CA VAL A 70 -17.02 -13.42 15.47
C VAL A 70 -18.32 -14.19 15.21
N GLN A 71 -18.80 -14.21 13.97
CA GLN A 71 -20.01 -14.97 13.62
C GLN A 71 -19.82 -16.47 13.75
N LEU A 72 -18.70 -17.00 13.31
CA LEU A 72 -18.39 -18.41 13.48
C LEU A 72 -18.34 -18.77 14.97
N TRP A 73 -17.80 -17.88 15.80
CA TRP A 73 -17.81 -18.05 17.25
C TRP A 73 -19.22 -18.04 17.84
N LEU A 74 -20.08 -17.08 17.47
CA LEU A 74 -21.48 -17.02 17.91
C LEU A 74 -22.29 -18.27 17.50
N VAL A 75 -22.07 -18.77 16.28
CA VAL A 75 -22.69 -20.02 15.81
C VAL A 75 -22.22 -21.20 16.64
N THR A 76 -20.93 -21.25 16.97
CA THR A 76 -20.38 -22.31 17.84
C THR A 76 -21.01 -22.27 19.24
N ASP A 77 -21.17 -21.07 19.80
CA ASP A 77 -21.80 -20.87 21.10
C ASP A 77 -23.28 -21.26 21.09
N ALA A 78 -24.02 -20.89 20.03
CA ALA A 78 -25.41 -21.29 19.85
C ALA A 78 -25.57 -22.81 19.73
N LEU A 79 -24.66 -23.48 19.02
CA LEU A 79 -24.65 -24.95 18.93
C LEU A 79 -24.33 -25.59 20.28
N TYR A 80 -23.39 -25.01 21.04
CA TYR A 80 -23.05 -25.50 22.38
C TYR A 80 -24.23 -25.36 23.36
N GLU A 81 -24.95 -24.24 23.28
CA GLU A 81 -26.14 -23.99 24.09
C GLU A 81 -27.27 -24.96 23.75
N LEU A 82 -27.54 -25.19 22.45
CA LEU A 82 -28.48 -26.21 21.98
C LEU A 82 -28.11 -27.61 22.48
N LEU A 83 -26.82 -27.98 22.44
CA LEU A 83 -26.34 -29.27 22.93
C LEU A 83 -26.49 -29.40 24.46
N SER A 84 -26.37 -28.28 25.17
CA SER A 84 -26.55 -28.19 26.62
C SER A 84 -28.02 -28.18 27.05
N GLY A 85 -28.97 -28.23 26.11
CA GLY A 85 -30.41 -28.18 26.38
C GLY A 85 -30.92 -26.85 26.94
N ARG A 86 -30.08 -25.81 26.96
CA ARG A 86 -30.47 -24.46 27.34
C ARG A 86 -30.84 -23.73 26.05
N THR A 87 -31.95 -23.00 26.05
CA THR A 87 -32.40 -22.27 24.85
C THR A 87 -32.65 -20.80 25.13
N SER A 88 -32.40 -20.35 26.37
CA SER A 88 -32.72 -19.01 26.84
C SER A 88 -31.90 -17.92 26.15
N LEU A 89 -30.63 -18.20 25.81
CA LEU A 89 -29.75 -17.20 25.18
C LEU A 89 -29.75 -17.30 23.64
N LEU A 90 -30.39 -18.31 23.04
CA LEU A 90 -30.50 -18.44 21.58
C LEU A 90 -31.14 -17.21 20.89
N PRO A 91 -32.24 -16.61 21.41
CA PRO A 91 -32.80 -15.40 20.80
C PRO A 91 -31.82 -14.23 20.86
N TRP A 92 -31.04 -14.14 21.95
CA TRP A 92 -30.04 -13.11 22.13
C TRP A 92 -28.86 -13.30 21.16
N LEU A 93 -28.33 -14.52 21.05
CA LEU A 93 -27.28 -14.87 20.09
C LEU A 93 -27.73 -14.62 18.65
N ALA A 94 -28.97 -14.96 18.31
CA ALA A 94 -29.56 -14.69 17.00
C ALA A 94 -29.65 -13.18 16.70
N LEU A 95 -30.03 -12.36 17.68
CA LEU A 95 -30.12 -10.91 17.53
C LEU A 95 -28.73 -10.27 17.34
N VAL A 96 -27.74 -10.66 18.15
CA VAL A 96 -26.36 -10.20 17.99
C VAL A 96 -25.79 -10.63 16.64
N SER A 97 -26.07 -11.86 16.20
CA SER A 97 -25.68 -12.34 14.88
C SER A 97 -26.34 -11.55 13.75
N LEU A 98 -27.64 -11.24 13.86
CA LEU A 98 -28.34 -10.45 12.86
C LEU A 98 -27.74 -9.05 12.70
N LEU A 99 -27.40 -8.39 13.81
CA LEU A 99 -26.74 -7.08 13.79
C LEU A 99 -25.35 -7.14 13.15
N GLY A 100 -24.55 -8.16 13.49
CA GLY A 100 -23.23 -8.37 12.89
C GLY A 100 -23.32 -8.61 11.38
N PHE A 101 -24.29 -9.40 10.93
CA PHE A 101 -24.53 -9.62 9.51
C PHE A 101 -24.97 -8.34 8.79
N GLY A 102 -25.88 -7.56 9.39
CA GLY A 102 -26.31 -6.27 8.86
C GLY A 102 -25.15 -5.28 8.73
N LEU A 103 -24.21 -5.27 9.68
CA LEU A 103 -23.03 -4.42 9.63
C LEU A 103 -22.09 -4.80 8.47
N VAL A 104 -21.85 -6.09 8.23
CA VAL A 104 -21.08 -6.56 7.06
C VAL A 104 -21.75 -6.13 5.76
N LEU A 105 -23.07 -6.30 5.68
CA LEU A 105 -23.84 -5.92 4.50
C LEU A 105 -23.72 -4.42 4.23
N LEU A 106 -23.77 -3.59 5.26
CA LEU A 106 -23.58 -2.15 5.13
C LEU A 106 -22.17 -1.81 4.61
N ILE A 107 -21.13 -2.39 5.20
CA ILE A 107 -19.72 -2.13 4.85
C ILE A 107 -19.41 -2.57 3.41
N THR A 108 -19.97 -3.70 2.99
CA THR A 108 -19.75 -4.26 1.65
C THR A 108 -20.55 -3.52 0.56
N LEU A 109 -21.74 -3.00 0.89
CA LEU A 109 -22.57 -2.24 -0.06
C LEU A 109 -22.20 -0.75 -0.14
N TRP A 110 -21.52 -0.19 0.87
CA TRP A 110 -21.08 1.20 0.92
C TRP A 110 -20.30 1.69 -0.31
N PRO A 111 -19.26 0.98 -0.82
CA PRO A 111 -18.48 1.46 -1.97
C PRO A 111 -19.30 1.55 -3.26
N ARG A 112 -20.45 0.85 -3.35
CA ARG A 112 -21.30 0.89 -4.54
C ARG A 112 -22.13 2.17 -4.64
N ARG A 113 -22.39 2.87 -3.53
CA ARG A 113 -23.19 4.11 -3.53
C ARG A 113 -22.40 5.34 -3.94
N GLN A 114 -21.10 5.38 -3.69
CA GLN A 114 -20.26 6.54 -4.01
C GLN A 114 -19.99 6.73 -5.51
N LEU A 115 -20.28 5.72 -6.34
CA LEU A 115 -20.11 5.80 -7.81
C LEU A 115 -21.40 6.19 -8.56
N ALA A 116 -22.51 6.38 -7.84
CA ALA A 116 -23.81 6.72 -8.44
C ALA A 116 -24.15 8.22 -8.31
N GLU A 117 -23.29 9.02 -7.67
CA GLU A 117 -23.47 10.46 -7.44
C GLU A 117 -22.41 11.33 -8.17
N GLU A 118 -21.60 10.75 -9.07
CA GLU A 118 -20.77 11.47 -10.06
C GLU A 118 -21.35 11.31 -11.47
#